data_AF-A0A7C5B2N1-F1
#
_entry.id   AF-A0A7C5B2N1-F1
#
_cell.length_a   1.000
_cell.length_b   1.000
_cell.length_c   1.000
_cell.angle_alpha   90.00
_cell.angle_beta   90.00
_cell.angle_gamma   90.00
#
_symmetry.space_group_name_H-M   'P 1'
#
loop_
_entity.id
_entity.type
_entity.pdbx_description
1 polymer ?
#
loop_
_entity_poly.entity_id
_entity_poly.type
_entity_poly.pdbx_seq_one_letter_code
_entity_poly.pdbx_strand_id
1 'polypeptide(L)'
;MATEKRGVVLVGHGGIPKDCPQDLVTKLKRLEAQRRAAKMPPTEEEIELDRKIRRWPRTKATDPYQSGLEAVGAVLRPYLNGVLFAVAYNEFCAPTLEEAVEDLIGQGATSITVLTTMFTPGGSHSEVEIPEILDHLRPMYPDIELRYAWPFDLQLIAKTLTEQLKRWS
;
A
#
# COMPACT_ATOMS: atom_id res chain seq x y z
N MET A 1 -7.62 4.76 -31.19
CA MET A 1 -7.82 4.38 -29.78
C MET A 1 -6.44 4.27 -29.17
N ALA A 2 -6.15 5.02 -28.11
CA ALA A 2 -4.87 4.88 -27.41
C ALA A 2 -4.76 3.44 -26.90
N THR A 3 -3.62 2.79 -27.09
CA THR A 3 -3.39 1.44 -26.60
C THR A 3 -3.45 1.46 -25.08
N GLU A 4 -4.35 0.67 -24.48
CA GLU A 4 -4.47 0.56 -23.03
C GLU A 4 -3.13 0.09 -22.43
N LYS A 5 -2.55 0.88 -21.54
CA LYS A 5 -1.36 0.50 -20.79
C LYS A 5 -1.76 0.23 -19.35
N ARG A 6 -1.69 -1.03 -18.95
CA ARG A 6 -2.13 -1.46 -17.62
C ARG A 6 -1.03 -1.29 -16.57
N GLY A 7 -1.44 -0.96 -15.37
CA GLY A 7 -0.64 -0.90 -14.16
C GLY A 7 -1.29 -1.67 -13.02
N VAL A 8 -0.47 -2.17 -12.10
CA VAL A 8 -0.89 -2.89 -10.90
C VAL A 8 -0.13 -2.32 -9.70
N VAL A 9 -0.86 -2.00 -8.63
CA VAL A 9 -0.27 -1.63 -7.34
C VAL A 9 -0.59 -2.71 -6.31
N LEU A 10 0.44 -3.34 -5.74
CA LEU A 10 0.31 -4.23 -4.58
C LEU A 10 0.49 -3.42 -3.30
N VAL A 11 -0.57 -3.29 -2.52
CA VAL A 11 -0.58 -2.57 -1.24
C VAL A 11 -0.41 -3.54 -0.08
N GLY A 12 0.41 -3.18 0.90
CA GLY A 12 0.48 -3.88 2.17
C GLY A 12 0.70 -2.93 3.34
N HIS A 13 0.74 -3.49 4.55
CA HIS A 13 1.17 -2.74 5.72
C HIS A 13 2.63 -2.32 5.59
N GLY A 14 2.97 -1.13 6.09
CA GLY A 14 4.36 -0.78 6.33
C GLY A 14 4.74 -1.00 7.80
N GLY A 15 6.01 -1.30 8.03
CA GLY A 15 6.58 -1.42 9.36
C GLY A 15 7.27 -0.13 9.78
N ILE A 16 7.41 0.08 11.09
CA ILE A 16 8.40 1.02 11.63
C ILE A 16 9.74 0.27 11.69
N PRO A 17 10.81 0.76 11.05
CA PRO A 17 12.12 0.13 11.13
C PRO A 17 12.60 0.04 12.58
N LYS A 18 13.23 -1.08 12.96
CA LYS A 18 13.69 -1.33 14.34
C LYS A 18 14.69 -0.29 14.86
N ASP A 19 15.43 0.33 13.96
CA ASP A 19 16.44 1.35 14.23
C ASP A 19 15.91 2.78 14.05
N CYS A 20 14.62 2.95 13.74
CA CYS A 20 13.98 4.25 13.73
C CYS A 20 13.87 4.79 15.16
N PRO A 21 14.31 6.04 15.43
CA PRO A 21 14.24 6.64 16.76
C PRO A 21 12.82 6.64 17.33
N GLN A 22 12.67 6.10 18.54
CA GLN A 22 11.37 5.90 19.17
C GLN A 22 10.67 7.22 19.53
N ASP A 23 11.44 8.28 19.78
CA ASP A 23 10.95 9.63 20.03
C ASP A 23 10.24 10.22 18.80
N LEU A 24 10.75 9.99 17.59
CA LEU A 24 10.10 10.39 16.34
C LEU A 24 8.76 9.68 16.17
N VAL A 25 8.74 8.37 16.36
CA VAL A 25 7.51 7.55 16.24
C VAL A 25 6.48 7.98 17.27
N THR A 26 6.90 8.19 18.51
CA THR A 26 6.02 8.63 19.61
C THR A 26 5.45 10.01 19.33
N LYS A 27 6.27 10.92 18.81
CA LYS A 27 5.84 12.26 18.41
C LYS A 27 4.82 12.19 17.28
N LEU A 28 5.03 11.36 16.26
CA LEU A 28 4.09 11.19 15.15
C LEU A 28 2.73 10.71 15.67
N LYS A 29 2.71 9.61 16.42
CA LYS A 29 1.47 9.04 16.97
C LYS A 29 0.70 10.04 17.84
N ARG A 30 1.41 10.89 18.59
CA ARG A 30 0.80 11.96 19.38
C ARG A 30 0.13 13.00 18.49
N LEU A 31 0.79 13.45 17.43
CA LEU A 31 0.23 14.42 16.47
C LEU A 31 -1.00 13.84 15.77
N GLU A 32 -0.92 12.59 15.29
CA GLU A 32 -2.06 11.91 14.65
C GLU A 32 -3.25 11.78 15.60
N ALA A 33 -3.02 11.41 16.86
CA ALA A 33 -4.07 11.31 17.86
C ALA A 33 -4.75 12.65 18.15
N GLN A 34 -3.95 13.73 18.30
CA GLN A 34 -4.45 15.09 18.48
C GLN A 34 -5.28 15.54 17.27
N ARG A 35 -4.79 15.28 16.06
CA ARG A 35 -5.49 15.58 14.81
C ARG A 35 -6.83 14.86 14.72
N ARG A 36 -6.85 13.54 14.94
CA ARG A 36 -8.07 12.72 14.89
C ARG A 36 -9.10 13.20 15.91
N ALA A 37 -8.67 13.53 17.13
CA ALA A 37 -9.53 14.09 18.17
C ALA A 37 -10.12 15.46 17.77
N ALA A 38 -9.32 16.30 17.13
CA ALA A 38 -9.72 17.64 16.69
C ALA A 38 -10.47 17.66 15.34
N LYS A 39 -10.49 16.55 14.58
CA LYS A 39 -11.02 16.46 13.21
C LYS A 39 -10.44 17.52 12.25
N MET A 40 -9.16 17.82 12.43
CA MET A 40 -8.43 18.79 11.61
C MET A 40 -7.59 18.09 10.52
N PRO A 41 -7.16 18.78 9.47
CA PRO A 41 -6.14 18.28 8.56
C PRO A 41 -4.78 18.13 9.28
N PRO A 42 -3.86 17.31 8.75
CA PRO A 42 -2.50 17.19 9.28
C PRO A 42 -1.72 18.50 9.17
N THR A 43 -0.93 18.78 10.20
CA THR A 43 -0.02 19.92 10.22
C THR A 43 1.21 19.63 9.36
N GLU A 44 1.92 20.69 8.92
CA GLU A 44 3.16 20.50 8.17
C GLU A 44 4.19 19.68 8.98
N GLU A 45 4.27 19.89 10.29
CA GLU A 45 5.13 19.12 11.17
C GLU A 45 4.76 17.61 11.18
N GLU A 46 3.47 17.28 11.19
CA GLU A 46 3.00 15.89 11.10
C GLU A 46 3.38 15.28 9.75
N ILE A 47 3.15 16.00 8.65
CA ILE A 47 3.46 15.56 7.27
C ILE A 47 4.97 15.32 7.11
N GLU A 48 5.81 16.25 7.56
CA GLU A 48 7.26 16.12 7.49
C GLU A 48 7.78 14.94 8.32
N LEU A 49 7.20 14.73 9.51
CA LEU A 49 7.59 13.64 10.39
C LEU A 49 7.16 12.27 9.85
N ASP A 50 5.93 12.16 9.33
CA ASP A 50 5.44 10.96 8.66
C ASP A 50 6.34 10.63 7.46
N ARG A 51 6.59 11.61 6.59
CA ARG A 51 7.51 11.46 5.44
C ARG A 51 8.90 10.99 5.86
N LYS A 52 9.44 11.53 6.96
CA LYS A 52 10.74 11.14 7.50
C LYS A 52 10.75 9.67 7.96
N ILE A 53 9.70 9.22 8.64
CA ILE A 53 9.58 7.83 9.11
C ILE A 53 9.38 6.89 7.91
N ARG A 54 8.49 7.23 6.97
CA ARG A 54 8.25 6.43 5.76
C ARG A 54 9.52 6.19 4.95
N ARG A 55 10.34 7.22 4.81
CA ARG A 55 11.62 7.18 4.05
C ARG A 55 12.84 6.87 4.92
N TRP A 56 12.65 6.43 6.16
CA TRP A 56 13.77 5.98 6.99
C TRP A 56 14.51 4.82 6.30
N PRO A 57 15.87 4.79 6.32
CA PRO A 57 16.63 3.71 5.68
C PRO A 57 16.22 2.32 6.18
N ARG A 58 16.07 1.38 5.25
CA ARG A 58 15.58 0.03 5.53
C ARG A 58 16.53 -1.03 5.01
N THR A 59 16.58 -2.12 5.76
CA THR A 59 17.24 -3.37 5.38
C THR A 59 16.31 -4.51 5.78
N LYS A 60 16.53 -5.71 5.25
CA LYS A 60 15.80 -6.92 5.69
C LYS A 60 15.88 -7.17 7.21
N ALA A 61 16.95 -6.73 7.87
CA ALA A 61 17.13 -6.88 9.31
C ALA A 61 16.30 -5.87 10.12
N THR A 62 16.28 -4.61 9.66
CA THR A 62 15.60 -3.49 10.33
C THR A 62 14.11 -3.42 10.00
N ASP A 63 13.71 -3.85 8.80
CA ASP A 63 12.32 -3.96 8.38
C ASP A 63 12.07 -5.24 7.56
N PRO A 64 11.80 -6.38 8.24
CA PRO A 64 11.46 -7.63 7.57
C PRO A 64 10.06 -7.59 6.93
N TYR A 65 9.17 -6.68 7.33
CA TYR A 65 7.83 -6.57 6.76
C TYR A 65 7.89 -6.02 5.34
N GLN A 66 8.62 -4.91 5.13
CA GLN A 66 8.85 -4.37 3.79
C GLN A 66 9.48 -5.43 2.88
N SER A 67 10.57 -6.06 3.34
CA SER A 67 11.24 -7.13 2.57
C SER A 67 10.31 -8.32 2.27
N GLY A 68 9.40 -8.66 3.18
CA GLY A 68 8.41 -9.72 2.97
C GLY A 68 7.40 -9.36 1.89
N LEU A 69 6.86 -8.14 1.92
CA LEU A 69 5.93 -7.66 0.90
C LEU A 69 6.59 -7.56 -0.48
N GLU A 70 7.82 -7.03 -0.53
CA GLU A 70 8.59 -6.96 -1.77
C GLU A 70 8.88 -8.35 -2.35
N ALA A 71 9.15 -9.33 -1.50
CA ALA A 71 9.32 -10.72 -1.94
C ALA A 71 8.03 -11.30 -2.54
N VAL A 72 6.87 -11.02 -1.95
CA VAL A 72 5.56 -11.39 -2.53
C VAL A 72 5.38 -10.70 -3.88
N GLY A 73 5.66 -9.39 -3.97
CA GLY A 73 5.59 -8.64 -5.22
C GLY A 73 6.52 -9.19 -6.31
N ALA A 74 7.74 -9.57 -5.95
CA ALA A 74 8.72 -10.17 -6.86
C ALA A 74 8.24 -11.53 -7.41
N VAL A 75 7.56 -12.33 -6.60
CA VAL A 75 6.96 -13.61 -7.02
C VAL A 75 5.68 -13.39 -7.85
N LEU A 76 4.89 -12.35 -7.55
CA LEU A 76 3.67 -12.02 -8.28
C LEU A 76 3.96 -11.47 -9.69
N ARG A 77 4.96 -10.61 -9.83
CA ARG A 77 5.23 -9.85 -11.05
C ARG A 77 5.33 -10.70 -12.34
N PRO A 78 5.99 -11.88 -12.38
CA PRO A 78 6.01 -12.74 -13.55
C PRO A 78 4.63 -13.19 -14.05
N TYR A 79 3.62 -13.28 -13.18
CA TYR A 79 2.25 -13.67 -13.55
C TYR A 79 1.45 -12.53 -14.20
N LEU A 80 1.98 -11.31 -14.23
CA LEU A 80 1.28 -10.12 -14.72
C LEU A 80 1.57 -9.80 -16.20
N ASN A 81 2.29 -10.66 -16.93
CA ASN A 81 2.48 -10.56 -18.39
C ASN A 81 2.95 -9.16 -18.89
N GLY A 82 3.92 -8.55 -18.20
CA GLY A 82 4.52 -7.27 -18.62
C GLY A 82 3.73 -6.00 -18.27
N VAL A 83 2.66 -6.13 -17.48
CA VAL A 83 1.94 -5.00 -16.87
C VAL A 83 2.87 -4.18 -15.98
N LEU A 84 2.72 -2.85 -15.96
CA LEU A 84 3.48 -1.99 -15.06
C LEU A 84 3.16 -2.35 -13.60
N PHE A 85 4.14 -2.37 -12.72
CA PHE A 85 3.97 -2.90 -11.37
C PHE A 85 4.66 -2.02 -10.33
N ALA A 86 3.93 -1.69 -9.27
CA ALA A 86 4.45 -0.98 -8.11
C ALA A 86 4.00 -1.68 -6.81
N VAL A 87 4.79 -1.48 -5.74
CA VAL A 87 4.42 -1.85 -4.38
C VAL A 87 4.17 -0.55 -3.61
N ALA A 88 3.17 -0.53 -2.72
CA ALA A 88 2.83 0.62 -1.90
C ALA A 88 2.50 0.20 -0.46
N TYR A 89 2.56 1.17 0.46
CA TYR A 89 2.36 0.92 1.88
C TYR A 89 1.35 1.89 2.51
N ASN A 90 0.42 1.37 3.32
CA ASN A 90 -0.60 2.18 4.01
C ASN A 90 0.02 3.15 5.03
N GLU A 91 1.01 2.70 5.78
CA GLU A 91 1.53 3.39 6.96
C GLU A 91 3.04 3.20 7.08
N PHE A 92 3.72 4.17 7.69
CA PHE A 92 5.12 4.08 8.13
C PHE A 92 6.18 3.69 7.11
N CYS A 93 5.86 3.39 5.86
CA CYS A 93 6.78 3.03 4.79
C CYS A 93 6.41 3.77 3.50
N ALA A 94 7.39 3.90 2.61
CA ALA A 94 7.25 4.50 1.28
C ALA A 94 7.56 3.44 0.20
N PRO A 95 6.97 3.55 -1.00
CA PRO A 95 6.06 4.62 -1.43
C PRO A 95 4.63 4.48 -0.87
N THR A 96 3.90 5.59 -0.79
CA THR A 96 2.45 5.55 -0.49
C THR A 96 1.65 5.07 -1.71
N LEU A 97 0.34 4.83 -1.54
CA LEU A 97 -0.53 4.45 -2.66
C LEU A 97 -0.61 5.56 -3.71
N GLU A 98 -0.69 6.81 -3.27
CA GLU A 98 -0.65 8.00 -4.13
C GLU A 98 0.65 8.03 -4.94
N GLU A 99 1.80 7.96 -4.28
CA GLU A 99 3.11 7.97 -4.94
C GLU A 99 3.25 6.83 -5.96
N ALA A 100 2.77 5.63 -5.63
CA ALA A 100 2.81 4.49 -6.54
C ALA A 100 1.88 4.65 -7.74
N VAL A 101 0.67 5.19 -7.55
CA VAL A 101 -0.25 5.49 -8.66
C VAL A 101 0.34 6.55 -9.57
N GLU A 102 0.87 7.63 -9.01
CA GLU A 102 1.50 8.72 -9.76
C GLU A 102 2.70 8.25 -10.58
N ASP A 103 3.55 7.39 -10.01
CA ASP A 103 4.66 6.77 -10.73
C ASP A 103 4.18 5.93 -11.92
N LEU A 104 3.15 5.10 -11.74
CA LEU A 104 2.59 4.30 -12.83
C LEU A 104 1.96 5.18 -13.92
N ILE A 105 1.28 6.27 -13.55
CA ILE A 105 0.75 7.26 -14.50
C ILE A 105 1.89 7.93 -15.26
N GLY A 106 2.98 8.32 -14.59
CA GLY A 106 4.18 8.88 -15.20
C GLY A 106 4.87 7.93 -16.19
N GLN A 107 4.76 6.62 -15.94
CA GLN A 107 5.19 5.57 -16.87
C GLN A 107 4.19 5.33 -18.02
N GLY A 108 3.06 6.04 -18.06
CA GLY A 108 2.05 6.01 -19.11
C GLY A 108 0.91 5.02 -18.89
N ALA A 109 0.71 4.51 -17.67
CA ALA A 109 -0.45 3.69 -17.37
C ALA A 109 -1.75 4.48 -17.61
N THR A 110 -2.73 3.87 -18.26
CA THR A 110 -4.08 4.42 -18.49
C THR A 110 -5.16 3.65 -17.72
N SER A 111 -4.81 2.49 -17.17
CA SER A 111 -5.67 1.68 -16.30
C SER A 111 -4.81 1.08 -15.19
N ILE A 112 -5.16 1.32 -13.93
CA ILE A 112 -4.43 0.85 -12.76
C ILE A 112 -5.38 0.06 -11.86
N THR A 113 -4.99 -1.18 -11.55
CA THR A 113 -5.68 -2.02 -10.57
C THR A 113 -4.87 -2.09 -9.28
N VAL A 114 -5.49 -1.66 -8.19
CA VAL A 114 -4.95 -1.78 -6.83
C VAL A 114 -5.41 -3.11 -6.24
N LEU A 115 -4.49 -3.85 -5.64
CA LEU A 115 -4.78 -5.04 -4.82
C LEU A 115 -4.03 -4.96 -3.50
N THR A 116 -4.44 -5.77 -2.52
CA THR A 116 -3.86 -5.74 -1.17
C THR A 116 -3.51 -7.14 -0.65
N THR A 117 -2.50 -7.24 0.20
CA THR A 117 -2.20 -8.46 0.97
C THR A 117 -3.11 -8.65 2.19
N MET A 118 -3.97 -7.68 2.50
CA MET A 118 -4.89 -7.72 3.65
C MET A 118 -6.17 -8.48 3.27
N PHE A 119 -6.08 -9.80 3.10
CA PHE A 119 -7.12 -10.61 2.43
C PHE A 119 -8.47 -10.71 3.15
N THR A 120 -8.52 -10.44 4.45
CA THR A 120 -9.73 -10.66 5.27
C THR A 120 -10.54 -9.37 5.45
N PRO A 121 -11.87 -9.41 5.31
CA PRO A 121 -12.74 -8.31 5.71
C PRO A 121 -12.63 -7.94 7.19
N GLY A 122 -13.01 -6.72 7.53
CA GLY A 122 -13.00 -6.13 8.87
C GLY A 122 -11.78 -5.25 9.19
N GLY A 123 -10.85 -5.06 8.23
CA GLY A 123 -9.67 -4.20 8.40
C GLY A 123 -9.90 -2.78 7.84
N SER A 124 -9.57 -1.75 8.62
CA SER A 124 -9.76 -0.35 8.20
C SER A 124 -8.93 0.02 6.96
N HIS A 125 -7.71 -0.49 6.84
CA HIS A 125 -6.85 -0.17 5.71
C HIS A 125 -7.43 -0.64 4.38
N SER A 126 -7.96 -1.87 4.31
CA SER A 126 -8.50 -2.44 3.08
C SER A 126 -9.92 -1.96 2.78
N GLU A 127 -10.75 -1.71 3.80
CA GLU A 127 -12.17 -1.35 3.60
C GLU A 127 -12.44 0.15 3.55
N VAL A 128 -11.58 0.98 4.14
CA VAL A 128 -11.81 2.42 4.28
C VAL A 128 -10.69 3.20 3.62
N GLU A 129 -9.44 3.02 4.07
CA GLU A 129 -8.34 3.92 3.67
C GLU A 129 -7.98 3.81 2.19
N ILE A 130 -7.82 2.59 1.64
CA ILE A 130 -7.51 2.42 0.20
C ILE A 130 -8.63 2.99 -0.68
N PRO A 131 -9.92 2.67 -0.45
CA PRO A 131 -11.03 3.32 -1.17
C PRO A 131 -11.01 4.85 -1.08
N GLU A 132 -10.81 5.42 0.11
CA GLU A 132 -10.75 6.87 0.31
C GLU A 132 -9.62 7.50 -0.50
N ILE A 133 -8.41 6.93 -0.47
CA ILE A 133 -7.28 7.42 -1.27
C ILE A 133 -7.63 7.40 -2.76
N LEU A 134 -8.24 6.31 -3.25
CA LEU A 134 -8.64 6.22 -4.65
C LEU A 134 -9.74 7.22 -5.02
N ASP A 135 -10.68 7.50 -4.11
CA ASP A 135 -11.70 8.54 -4.30
C ASP A 135 -11.09 9.94 -4.41
N HIS A 136 -9.99 10.22 -3.71
CA HIS A 136 -9.24 11.47 -3.85
C HIS A 136 -8.46 11.55 -5.16
N LEU A 137 -7.90 10.42 -5.65
CA LEU A 137 -7.10 10.38 -6.88
C LEU A 137 -7.94 10.46 -8.15
N ARG A 138 -9.15 9.86 -8.17
CA ARG A 138 -10.06 9.86 -9.33
C ARG A 138 -10.32 11.25 -9.94
N PRO A 139 -10.69 12.30 -9.17
CA PRO A 139 -10.89 13.63 -9.73
C PRO A 139 -9.60 14.30 -10.20
N MET A 140 -8.43 13.92 -9.67
CA MET A 140 -7.13 14.44 -10.11
C MET A 140 -6.69 13.84 -11.44
N TYR A 141 -7.09 12.60 -11.72
CA TYR A 141 -6.71 11.83 -12.90
C TYR A 141 -7.94 11.28 -13.64
N PRO A 142 -8.82 12.14 -14.20
CA PRO A 142 -10.11 11.73 -14.76
C PRO A 142 -10.01 10.80 -15.98
N ASP A 143 -8.87 10.82 -16.68
CA ASP A 143 -8.60 9.98 -17.85
C ASP A 143 -7.97 8.62 -17.50
N ILE A 144 -7.68 8.38 -16.20
CA ILE A 144 -7.05 7.15 -15.72
C ILE A 144 -8.10 6.27 -15.06
N GLU A 145 -8.22 5.03 -15.54
CA GLU A 145 -9.11 4.06 -14.92
C GLU A 145 -8.49 3.52 -13.61
N LEU A 146 -9.06 3.87 -12.45
CA LEU A 146 -8.61 3.39 -11.14
C LEU A 146 -9.58 2.36 -10.56
N ARG A 147 -9.16 1.09 -10.55
CA ARG A 147 -9.92 -0.03 -9.96
C ARG A 147 -9.29 -0.51 -8.66
N TYR A 148 -10.14 -0.93 -7.73
CA TYR A 148 -9.73 -1.63 -6.53
C TYR A 148 -10.28 -3.06 -6.56
N ALA A 149 -9.38 -4.05 -6.57
CA ALA A 149 -9.72 -5.47 -6.61
C ALA A 149 -10.02 -6.01 -5.20
N TRP A 150 -11.14 -5.56 -4.63
CA TRP A 150 -11.59 -5.89 -3.27
C TRP A 150 -13.13 -5.94 -3.21
N PRO A 151 -13.76 -6.80 -2.37
CA PRO A 151 -13.16 -7.81 -1.48
C PRO A 151 -12.66 -9.05 -2.22
N PHE A 152 -11.79 -9.84 -1.57
CA PHE A 152 -11.37 -11.15 -2.10
C PHE A 152 -12.48 -12.19 -1.93
N ASP A 153 -12.56 -13.12 -2.87
CA ASP A 153 -13.38 -14.32 -2.74
C ASP A 153 -12.84 -15.21 -1.60
N LEU A 154 -13.66 -15.40 -0.57
CA LEU A 154 -13.32 -16.21 0.60
C LEU A 154 -12.99 -17.66 0.25
N GLN A 155 -13.54 -18.20 -0.85
CA GLN A 155 -13.19 -19.54 -1.33
C GLN A 155 -11.74 -19.62 -1.82
N LEU A 156 -11.21 -18.56 -2.44
CA LEU A 156 -9.81 -18.52 -2.87
C LEU A 156 -8.86 -18.45 -1.67
N ILE A 157 -9.22 -17.69 -0.63
CA ILE A 157 -8.47 -17.63 0.62
C ILE A 157 -8.47 -19.00 1.30
N ALA A 158 -9.65 -19.61 1.47
CA ALA A 158 -9.77 -20.93 2.10
C ALA A 158 -8.97 -22.00 1.34
N LYS A 159 -8.98 -21.98 0.00
CA LYS A 159 -8.15 -22.88 -0.84
C LYS A 159 -6.66 -22.66 -0.59
N THR A 160 -6.20 -21.41 -0.53
CA THR A 160 -4.80 -21.09 -0.26
C THR A 160 -4.35 -21.65 1.10
N LEU A 161 -5.18 -21.47 2.15
CA LEU A 161 -4.91 -22.03 3.48
C LEU A 161 -4.90 -23.56 3.47
N THR A 162 -5.81 -24.18 2.72
CA THR A 162 -5.87 -25.64 2.56
C THR A 162 -4.62 -26.19 1.89
N GLU A 163 -4.12 -25.55 0.83
CA GLU A 163 -2.87 -25.95 0.17
C GLU A 163 -1.66 -25.80 1.10
N GLN A 164 -1.63 -24.75 1.93
CA GLN A 164 -0.58 -24.61 2.92
C GLN A 164 -0.63 -25.72 3.99
N LEU A 165 -1.82 -26.10 4.47
CA LEU A 165 -1.98 -27.19 5.43
C LEU A 165 -1.45 -28.52 4.85
N LYS A 166 -1.78 -28.82 3.58
CA LYS A 166 -1.31 -30.03 2.88
C LYS A 166 0.22 -30.11 2.77
N ARG A 167 0.93 -28.98 2.70
CA ARG A 167 2.41 -28.97 2.67
C ARG A 167 3.06 -29.40 3.99
N TRP A 168 2.28 -29.44 5.06
CA TRP A 168 2.73 -29.76 6.43
C TRP A 168 2.03 -30.99 7.00
N SER A 169 1.23 -31.68 6.19
CA SER A 169 0.57 -32.96 6.52
C SER A 169 1.28 -34.09 5.80
#